data_AF-A0A8R7PSN5-F1
#
_entry.id   AF-A0A8R7PSN5-F1
#
_cell.length_a   1.000
_cell.length_b   1.000
_cell.length_c   1.000
_cell.angle_alpha   90.00
_cell.angle_beta   90.00
_cell.angle_gamma   90.00
#
_symmetry.space_group_name_H-M   'P 1'
#
loop_
_entity.id
_entity.type
_entity.pdbx_description
1 polymer ?
#
loop_
_entity_poly.entity_id
_entity_poly.type
_entity_poly.pdbx_seq_one_letter_code
_entity_poly.pdbx_strand_id
1 'polypeptide(L)'
;MVGAQLGLETVVSAIFDGSGDYAKTDHEAKFQIHRTFEGLLQQLLSLKWTEPSLIVIHGHYLDSLGLYLRHYPDVVASVVNKLFELLTSLPITIQQQGPSNNSRQARLQICSSFIRISRAADKALLPHMKVRLCSQLILSLPPFEIN
;
A
#
# COMPACT_ATOMS: atom_id res chain seq x y z
N MET A 1 -3.64 13.11 11.92
CA MET A 1 -3.73 12.86 10.47
C MET A 1 -4.73 11.75 10.07
N VAL A 2 -5.42 11.10 11.03
CA VAL A 2 -6.42 10.06 10.76
C VAL A 2 -7.60 10.52 9.87
N GLY A 3 -7.99 11.80 9.97
CA GLY A 3 -9.13 12.33 9.19
C GLY A 3 -8.94 12.32 7.67
N ALA A 4 -7.73 12.60 7.18
CA ALA A 4 -7.45 12.62 5.73
C ALA A 4 -7.41 11.20 5.13
N GLN A 5 -6.80 10.26 5.85
CA GLN A 5 -6.80 8.84 5.48
C GLN A 5 -8.23 8.27 5.44
N LEU A 6 -9.00 8.47 6.52
CA LEU A 6 -10.40 8.00 6.59
C LEU A 6 -11.27 8.63 5.51
N GLY A 7 -11.05 9.91 5.20
CA GLY A 7 -11.74 10.59 4.11
C GLY A 7 -11.45 9.93 2.75
N LEU A 8 -10.19 9.65 2.45
CA LEU A 8 -9.81 8.96 1.22
C LEU A 8 -10.42 7.54 1.16
N GLU A 9 -10.29 6.76 2.24
CA GLU A 9 -10.86 5.41 2.31
C GLU A 9 -12.38 5.40 2.12
N THR A 10 -13.08 6.39 2.69
CA THR A 10 -14.53 6.54 2.55
C THR A 10 -14.91 6.83 1.10
N VAL A 11 -14.20 7.75 0.43
CA VAL A 11 -14.45 8.09 -0.98
C VAL A 11 -14.15 6.88 -1.88
N VAL A 12 -13.02 6.20 -1.68
CA VAL A 12 -12.65 5.00 -2.43
C VAL A 12 -13.68 3.90 -2.23
N SER A 13 -14.13 3.67 -0.99
CA SER A 13 -15.13 2.65 -0.70
C SER A 13 -16.46 2.97 -1.36
N ALA A 14 -16.95 4.21 -1.23
CA ALA A 14 -18.21 4.62 -1.85
C ALA A 14 -18.23 4.46 -3.38
N ILE A 15 -17.06 4.53 -4.04
CA ILE A 15 -16.93 4.36 -5.49
C ILE A 15 -16.70 2.90 -5.87
N PHE A 16 -15.84 2.17 -5.15
CA PHE A 16 -15.30 0.87 -5.59
C PHE A 16 -15.74 -0.33 -4.74
N ASP A 17 -16.59 -0.17 -3.73
CA ASP A 17 -17.09 -1.31 -2.92
C ASP A 17 -18.03 -2.26 -3.69
N GLY A 18 -18.48 -1.85 -4.88
CA GLY A 18 -19.42 -2.61 -5.71
C GLY A 18 -20.87 -2.55 -5.23
N SER A 19 -21.16 -1.80 -4.16
CA SER A 19 -22.52 -1.54 -3.67
C SER A 19 -23.19 -0.38 -4.42
N GLY A 20 -22.38 0.56 -4.93
CA GLY A 20 -22.84 1.73 -5.67
C GLY A 20 -23.01 1.54 -7.19
N ASP A 21 -23.46 2.60 -7.86
CA ASP A 21 -23.69 2.63 -9.31
C ASP A 21 -22.41 2.60 -10.15
N TYR A 22 -21.22 2.41 -9.57
CA TYR A 22 -19.97 2.34 -10.32
C TYR A 22 -20.02 1.28 -11.42
N ALA A 23 -20.60 0.11 -11.14
CA ALA A 23 -20.81 -0.92 -12.17
C ALA A 23 -21.72 -0.44 -13.33
N LYS A 24 -22.73 0.38 -13.02
CA LYS A 24 -23.73 0.94 -13.95
C LYS A 24 -23.29 2.26 -14.61
N THR A 25 -22.20 2.84 -14.14
CA THR A 25 -21.63 4.09 -14.65
C THR A 25 -21.09 3.86 -16.07
N ASP A 26 -21.26 4.86 -16.94
CA ASP A 26 -20.79 4.78 -18.32
C ASP A 26 -19.24 4.73 -18.40
N HIS A 27 -18.72 4.30 -19.55
CA HIS A 27 -17.29 4.11 -19.76
C HIS A 27 -16.45 5.40 -19.63
N GLU A 28 -16.97 6.54 -20.06
CA GLU A 28 -16.32 7.85 -19.95
C GLU A 28 -16.19 8.26 -18.48
N ALA A 29 -17.27 8.17 -17.70
CA ALA A 29 -17.21 8.48 -16.27
C ALA A 29 -16.27 7.53 -15.50
N LYS A 30 -16.25 6.23 -15.84
CA LYS A 30 -15.26 5.28 -15.30
C LYS A 30 -13.83 5.68 -15.67
N PHE A 31 -13.59 6.10 -16.90
CA PHE A 31 -12.29 6.56 -17.37
C PHE A 31 -11.82 7.82 -16.63
N GLN A 32 -12.68 8.81 -16.42
CA GLN A 32 -12.33 10.02 -15.68
C GLN A 32 -12.05 9.73 -14.19
N ILE A 33 -12.83 8.85 -13.58
CA ILE A 33 -12.57 8.37 -12.22
C ILE A 33 -11.19 7.69 -12.17
N HIS A 34 -10.92 6.75 -13.08
CA HIS A 34 -9.63 6.06 -13.14
C HIS A 34 -8.47 7.05 -13.29
N ARG A 35 -8.56 7.98 -14.24
CA ARG A 35 -7.54 9.01 -14.49
C ARG A 35 -7.26 9.89 -13.27
N THR A 36 -8.30 10.23 -12.52
CA THR A 36 -8.18 11.05 -11.30
C THR A 36 -7.42 10.27 -10.21
N PHE A 37 -7.82 9.02 -9.94
CA PHE A 37 -7.15 8.18 -8.96
C PHE A 37 -5.74 7.78 -9.39
N GLU A 38 -5.52 7.56 -10.68
CA GLU A 38 -4.19 7.30 -11.24
C GLU A 38 -3.28 8.50 -11.01
N GLY A 39 -3.73 9.71 -11.31
CA GLY A 39 -2.96 10.93 -11.05
C GLY A 39 -2.60 11.10 -9.57
N LEU A 40 -3.56 10.87 -8.68
CA LEU A 40 -3.33 10.88 -7.23
C LEU A 40 -2.31 9.80 -6.80
N LEU A 41 -2.46 8.59 -7.33
CA LEU A 41 -1.55 7.50 -7.02
C LEU A 41 -0.13 7.81 -7.49
N GLN A 42 0.05 8.31 -8.71
CA GLN A 42 1.36 8.71 -9.23
C GLN A 42 2.01 9.79 -8.35
N GLN A 43 1.23 10.74 -7.86
CA GLN A 43 1.74 11.73 -6.90
C GLN A 43 2.23 11.06 -5.62
N LEU A 44 1.48 10.12 -5.02
CA LEU A 44 1.92 9.37 -3.84
C LEU A 44 3.20 8.57 -4.13
N LEU A 45 3.25 7.84 -5.25
CA LEU A 45 4.42 7.04 -5.64
C LEU A 45 5.69 7.90 -5.86
N SER A 46 5.54 9.17 -6.27
CA SER A 46 6.67 10.08 -6.46
C SER A 46 7.31 10.57 -5.14
N LEU A 47 6.60 10.46 -4.01
CA LEU A 47 7.07 10.97 -2.72
C LEU A 47 8.22 10.14 -2.16
N LYS A 48 9.33 10.78 -1.79
CA LYS A 48 10.54 10.13 -1.25
C LYS A 48 10.65 10.27 0.27
N TRP A 49 9.58 9.96 0.99
CA TRP A 49 9.58 10.07 2.45
C TRP A 49 10.47 9.00 3.10
N THR A 50 11.41 9.45 3.93
CA THR A 50 12.39 8.61 4.64
C THR A 50 12.17 8.57 6.16
N GLU A 51 11.44 9.55 6.69
CA GLU A 51 11.04 9.63 8.10
C GLU A 51 10.07 8.48 8.45
N PRO A 52 10.31 7.68 9.51
CA PRO A 52 9.45 6.55 9.86
C PRO A 52 7.97 6.92 10.06
N SER A 53 7.69 8.08 10.65
CA SER A 53 6.32 8.57 10.86
C SER A 53 5.61 8.86 9.52
N LEU A 54 6.32 9.48 8.57
CA LEU A 54 5.80 9.75 7.22
C LEU A 54 5.62 8.45 6.43
N ILE A 55 6.52 7.48 6.59
CA ILE A 55 6.40 6.16 5.95
C ILE A 55 5.14 5.43 6.41
N VAL A 56 4.81 5.47 7.72
CA VAL A 56 3.55 4.92 8.25
C VAL A 56 2.34 5.60 7.59
N ILE A 57 2.35 6.92 7.51
CA ILE A 57 1.28 7.69 6.85
C ILE A 57 1.17 7.32 5.37
N HIS A 58 2.29 7.11 4.69
CA HIS A 58 2.32 6.71 3.29
C HIS A 58 1.67 5.34 3.10
N GLY A 59 2.05 4.34 3.91
CA GLY A 59 1.45 3.01 3.88
C GLY A 59 -0.06 3.07 4.06
N HIS A 60 -0.53 3.87 5.01
CA HIS A 60 -1.95 4.11 5.26
C HIS A 60 -2.70 4.71 4.08
N TYR A 61 -2.14 5.70 3.37
CA TYR A 61 -2.78 6.23 2.15
C TYR A 61 -2.83 5.19 1.02
N LEU A 62 -1.77 4.38 0.86
CA LEU A 62 -1.75 3.30 -0.13
C LEU A 62 -2.79 2.21 0.20
N ASP A 63 -2.99 1.92 1.49
CA ASP A 63 -4.02 0.97 1.93
C ASP A 63 -5.44 1.46 1.59
N SER A 64 -5.70 2.74 1.79
CA SER A 64 -7.01 3.35 1.48
C SER A 64 -7.37 3.24 -0.01
N LEU A 65 -6.38 3.06 -0.89
CA LEU A 65 -6.58 2.84 -2.32
C LEU A 65 -6.79 1.35 -2.70
N GLY A 66 -6.84 0.44 -1.72
CA GLY A 66 -6.90 -1.01 -1.97
C GLY A 66 -8.05 -1.45 -2.90
N LEU A 67 -9.25 -0.86 -2.76
CA LEU A 67 -10.39 -1.19 -3.64
C LEU A 67 -10.21 -0.65 -5.06
N TYR A 68 -9.58 0.51 -5.23
CA TYR A 68 -9.20 1.02 -6.55
C TYR A 68 -8.20 0.07 -7.24
N LEU A 69 -7.17 -0.38 -6.51
CA LEU A 69 -6.16 -1.32 -7.01
C LEU A 69 -6.75 -2.69 -7.40
N ARG A 70 -7.85 -3.10 -6.76
CA ARG A 70 -8.59 -4.31 -7.14
C ARG A 70 -9.28 -4.17 -8.50
N HIS A 71 -9.71 -2.96 -8.86
CA HIS A 71 -10.33 -2.68 -10.16
C HIS A 71 -9.30 -2.44 -11.27
N TYR A 72 -8.15 -1.88 -10.91
CA TYR A 72 -7.06 -1.52 -11.83
C TYR A 72 -5.76 -2.25 -11.45
N PRO A 73 -5.62 -3.51 -11.90
CA PRO A 73 -4.50 -4.36 -11.50
C PRO A 73 -3.15 -3.94 -12.09
N ASP A 74 -3.16 -3.20 -13.19
CA ASP A 74 -2.01 -2.69 -13.93
C ASP A 74 -1.09 -1.79 -13.08
N VAL A 75 -1.65 -1.03 -12.15
CA VAL A 75 -0.89 -0.12 -11.28
C VAL A 75 -0.34 -0.80 -10.01
N VAL A 76 -0.77 -2.02 -9.69
CA VAL A 76 -0.41 -2.73 -8.45
C VAL A 76 1.10 -2.96 -8.34
N ALA A 77 1.76 -3.31 -9.45
CA ALA A 77 3.20 -3.54 -9.46
C ALA A 77 3.99 -2.29 -9.01
N SER A 78 3.57 -1.11 -9.44
CA SER A 78 4.17 0.16 -9.05
C SER A 78 3.99 0.44 -7.56
N VAL A 79 2.82 0.14 -7.01
CA VAL A 79 2.55 0.25 -5.56
C VAL A 79 3.43 -0.68 -4.75
N VAL A 80 3.53 -1.94 -5.17
CA VAL A 80 4.39 -2.94 -4.52
C VAL A 80 5.85 -2.50 -4.54
N ASN A 81 6.34 -2.01 -5.68
CA ASN A 81 7.70 -1.48 -5.78
C ASN A 81 7.92 -0.32 -4.81
N LYS A 82 6.93 0.57 -4.67
CA LYS A 82 7.02 1.68 -3.73
C LYS A 82 7.06 1.22 -2.27
N LEU A 83 6.27 0.22 -1.90
CA LEU A 83 6.32 -0.36 -0.55
C LEU A 83 7.71 -0.95 -0.25
N PHE A 84 8.33 -1.63 -1.22
CA PHE A 84 9.70 -2.11 -1.05
C PHE A 84 10.70 -0.97 -0.92
N GLU A 85 10.58 0.09 -1.73
CA GLU A 85 11.41 1.29 -1.60
C GLU A 85 11.33 1.87 -0.18
N LEU A 86 10.11 2.06 0.35
CA LEU A 86 9.87 2.55 1.72
C LEU A 86 10.40 1.60 2.79
N LEU A 87 10.34 0.29 2.56
CA LEU A 87 10.89 -0.70 3.49
C LEU A 87 12.41 -0.63 3.54
N THR A 88 13.06 -0.45 2.39
CA THR A 88 14.53 -0.37 2.28
C THR A 88 15.12 0.96 2.75
N SER A 89 14.32 2.04 2.76
CA SER A 89 14.77 3.34 3.27
C SER A 89 14.85 3.39 4.80
N LEU A 90 14.19 2.45 5.49
CA LEU A 90 14.22 2.35 6.95
C LEU A 90 15.53 1.71 7.43
N PRO A 91 16.22 2.29 8.44
CA PRO A 91 17.47 1.73 8.95
C PRO A 91 17.24 0.36 9.61
N ILE A 92 18.06 -0.63 9.23
CA ILE A 92 18.01 -2.03 9.70
C ILE A 92 18.72 -2.20 11.06
N THR A 93 19.44 -1.17 11.54
CA THR A 93 20.40 -1.27 12.64
C THR A 93 19.79 -1.82 13.94
N ILE A 94 20.17 -3.05 14.28
CA ILE A 94 19.88 -3.76 15.54
C ILE A 94 20.39 -2.98 16.77
N GLN A 95 21.31 -2.02 16.57
CA GLN A 95 21.84 -1.14 17.63
C GLN A 95 20.86 -0.07 18.12
N GLN A 96 19.70 0.12 17.48
CA GLN A 96 18.63 0.99 18.01
C GLN A 96 17.70 0.22 18.96
N GLN A 97 18.27 -0.47 19.95
CA GLN A 97 17.58 -0.84 21.20
C GLN A 97 17.44 0.36 22.16
N GLY A 98 17.39 1.57 21.59
CA GLY A 98 16.90 2.76 22.27
C GLY A 98 15.40 2.92 22.06
N PRO A 99 14.74 3.88 22.72
CA PRO A 99 13.27 4.00 22.76
C PRO A 99 12.59 4.37 21.42
N SER A 100 13.29 4.38 20.29
CA SER A 100 12.77 4.72 18.97
C SER A 100 12.01 3.54 18.33
N ASN A 101 10.89 3.15 18.94
CA ASN A 101 9.91 2.18 18.44
C ASN A 101 9.40 2.50 17.01
N ASN A 102 9.61 3.73 16.54
CA ASN A 102 9.06 4.28 15.31
C ASN A 102 9.52 3.54 14.04
N SER A 103 10.79 3.12 13.95
CA SER A 103 11.30 2.43 12.75
C SER A 103 10.78 0.99 12.64
N ARG A 104 10.65 0.29 13.78
CA ARG A 104 10.03 -1.04 13.84
C ARG A 104 8.54 -0.95 13.50
N GLN A 105 7.84 0.03 14.06
CA GLN A 105 6.44 0.29 13.75
C GLN A 105 6.25 0.58 12.26
N ALA A 106 7.07 1.45 11.67
CA ALA A 106 7.01 1.75 10.24
C ALA A 106 7.19 0.50 9.37
N ARG A 107 8.17 -0.36 9.67
CA ARG A 107 8.36 -1.64 8.96
C ARG A 107 7.12 -2.52 9.05
N LEU A 108 6.57 -2.70 10.25
CA LEU A 108 5.37 -3.53 10.44
C LEU A 108 4.16 -2.97 9.69
N GLN A 109 3.99 -1.65 9.67
CA GLN A 109 2.92 -1.02 8.90
C GLN A 109 3.08 -1.27 7.41
N ILE A 110 4.28 -1.07 6.85
CA ILE A 110 4.54 -1.34 5.43
C ILE A 110 4.34 -2.82 5.08
N CYS A 111 4.79 -3.76 5.93
CA CYS A 111 4.52 -5.18 5.73
C CYS A 111 3.02 -5.51 5.78
N SER A 112 2.29 -4.90 6.72
CA SER A 112 0.83 -5.04 6.81
C SER A 112 0.12 -4.51 5.57
N SER A 113 0.53 -3.33 5.09
CA SER A 113 0.02 -2.73 3.85
C SER A 113 0.30 -3.62 2.64
N PHE A 114 1.52 -4.15 2.54
CA PHE A 114 1.89 -5.09 1.49
C PHE A 114 0.97 -6.31 1.46
N ILE A 115 0.69 -6.93 2.61
CA ILE A 115 -0.20 -8.10 2.69
C ILE A 115 -1.63 -7.73 2.27
N ARG A 116 -2.15 -6.59 2.75
CA ARG A 116 -3.50 -6.13 2.42
C ARG A 116 -3.67 -5.83 0.94
N ILE A 117 -2.72 -5.09 0.34
CA ILE A 117 -2.72 -4.79 -1.10
C ILE A 117 -2.57 -6.08 -1.91
N SER A 118 -1.70 -7.00 -1.46
CA SER A 118 -1.51 -8.27 -2.16
C SER A 118 -2.79 -9.10 -2.18
N ARG A 119 -3.52 -9.14 -1.07
CA ARG A 119 -4.83 -9.80 -0.98
C ARG A 119 -5.91 -9.08 -1.79
N ALA A 120 -5.89 -7.75 -1.85
CA ALA A 120 -6.84 -6.99 -2.66
C ALA A 120 -6.66 -7.24 -4.17
N ALA A 121 -5.41 -7.47 -4.59
CA ALA A 121 -5.01 -7.71 -5.96
C ALA A 121 -4.84 -9.21 -6.31
N ASP A 122 -5.41 -10.13 -5.52
CA ASP A 122 -5.24 -11.60 -5.58
C ASP A 122 -5.38 -12.22 -7.00
N LYS A 123 -6.18 -11.61 -7.90
CA LYS A 123 -6.31 -12.06 -9.30
C LYS A 123 -5.21 -11.56 -10.25
N ALA A 124 -4.46 -10.52 -9.87
CA ALA A 124 -3.48 -9.83 -10.70
C ALA A 124 -2.02 -10.08 -10.29
N LEU A 125 -1.79 -10.50 -9.05
CA LEU A 125 -0.45 -10.70 -8.49
C LEU A 125 0.10 -12.12 -8.68
N LEU A 126 -0.74 -13.10 -8.98
CA LEU A 126 -0.32 -14.49 -9.22
C LEU A 126 0.82 -14.64 -10.24
N PRO A 127 0.91 -13.87 -11.35
CA PRO A 127 2.04 -13.94 -12.28
C PRO A 127 3.34 -13.31 -11.73
N HIS A 128 3.25 -12.35 -10.81
CA HIS A 128 4.38 -11.53 -10.34
C HIS A 128 4.97 -11.97 -8.99
N MET A 129 4.23 -12.74 -8.20
CA MET A 129 4.64 -13.18 -6.85
C MET A 129 5.77 -14.23 -6.83
N LYS A 130 6.11 -14.86 -7.97
CA LYS A 130 7.01 -16.04 -7.98
C LYS A 130 8.51 -15.71 -7.83
N VAL A 131 8.95 -14.45 -7.92
CA VAL A 131 10.40 -14.17 -8.14
C VAL A 131 11.07 -13.23 -7.12
N ARG A 132 10.38 -12.41 -6.32
CA ARG A 132 11.08 -11.41 -5.45
C ARG A 132 10.70 -11.38 -3.98
N LEU A 133 9.65 -12.10 -3.57
CA LEU A 133 9.04 -11.89 -2.27
C LEU A 133 9.71 -12.61 -1.10
N CYS A 134 10.31 -13.78 -1.35
CA CYS A 134 10.84 -14.60 -0.26
C CYS A 134 12.12 -14.04 0.38
N SER A 135 13.01 -13.37 -0.36
CA SER A 135 14.29 -12.93 0.22
C SER A 135 14.16 -11.70 1.12
N GLN A 136 13.32 -10.72 0.76
CA GLN A 136 13.24 -9.44 1.46
C GLN A 136 12.32 -9.46 2.70
N LEU A 137 11.19 -10.17 2.62
CA LEU A 137 10.23 -10.28 3.74
C LEU A 137 10.76 -11.15 4.89
N ILE A 138 11.50 -12.22 4.58
CA ILE A 138 12.12 -13.09 5.59
C ILE A 138 13.17 -12.32 6.42
N LEU A 139 13.89 -11.36 5.82
CA LEU A 139 14.88 -10.54 6.52
C LEU A 139 14.26 -9.40 7.36
N SER A 140 12.99 -9.05 7.13
CA SER A 140 12.33 -7.88 7.74
C SER A 140 11.17 -8.22 8.69
N LEU A 141 10.71 -9.47 8.69
CA LEU A 141 9.80 -10.02 9.71
C LEU A 141 10.61 -10.50 10.93
N PRO A 142 10.24 -10.16 12.18
CA PRO A 142 10.79 -10.85 13.34
C PRO A 142 10.42 -12.34 13.26
N PRO A 143 11.22 -13.25 13.84
CA PRO A 143 10.86 -14.66 13.90
C PRO A 143 9.49 -14.77 14.56
N PHE A 144 8.48 -15.18 13.79
CA PHE A 144 7.22 -15.62 14.35
C PHE A 144 7.53 -16.93 15.08
N GLU A 145 7.76 -16.85 16.40
CA GLU A 145 7.69 -18.02 17.25
C GLU A 145 6.24 -18.51 17.23
N ILE A 146 6.04 -19.62 16.51
CA ILE A 146 4.87 -20.46 16.66
C ILE A 146 5.08 -21.20 17.97
N ASN A 147 4.27 -20.88 18.98
CA ASN A 147 4.07 -21.70 20.16
C ASN A 147 2.59 -22.04 20.22
#